data_AF-A0A7K3HCT9-F1
#
_entry.id   AF-A0A7K3HCT9-F1
#
_cell.length_a   1.000
_cell.length_b   1.000
_cell.length_c   1.000
_cell.angle_alpha   90.00
_cell.angle_beta   90.00
_cell.angle_gamma   90.00
#
_symmetry.space_group_name_H-M   'P 1'
#
loop_
_entity.id
_entity.type
_entity.pdbx_description
1 polymer ?
#
loop_
_entity_poly.entity_id
_entity_poly.type
_entity_poly.pdbx_seq_one_letter_code
_entity_poly.pdbx_strand_id
1 'polypeptide(L)'
;AAGPGRGSRAGLLHGWSGPALFFLRLHQDTGDAGWLGLAVRAAHRDLDLCRGSEDGSLQVDGGFRLLPYLDVGSAGIALVASEILEHRADARLEETLPALVRAAEPEFTIEPHLFSGRAGLLATLAALRARRAGGGSGDAGGGGGGGTDAIGRAVERHLARLHWHALSYRGQIAFPGEQLRRLSMDLATGNAGVLLALGAALDGRPDFLPFLAGPAAARAPRPTDPGRP
;
A
#
# COMPACT_ATOMS: atom_id res chain seq x y z
N ALA A 1 -6.15 6.57 -29.96
CA ALA A 1 -6.06 6.56 -28.49
C ALA A 1 -4.71 7.13 -28.10
N ALA A 2 -4.65 8.14 -27.22
CA ALA A 2 -3.38 8.56 -26.65
C ALA A 2 -2.76 7.35 -25.93
N GLY A 3 -1.48 7.06 -26.20
CA GLY A 3 -0.76 5.96 -25.54
C GLY A 3 -0.76 6.13 -24.01
N PRO A 4 -0.36 5.10 -23.25
CA PRO A 4 -0.33 5.19 -21.80
C PRO A 4 0.49 6.43 -21.37
N GLY A 5 -0.11 7.26 -20.52
CA GLY A 5 0.54 8.47 -20.01
C GLY A 5 1.85 8.15 -19.28
N ARG A 6 2.68 9.18 -19.06
CA ARG A 6 3.97 9.03 -18.34
C ARG A 6 3.82 8.38 -16.95
N GLY A 7 2.66 8.51 -16.29
CA GLY A 7 2.37 7.89 -14.99
C GLY A 7 2.11 6.39 -14.99
N SER A 8 2.19 5.70 -16.14
CA SER A 8 2.27 4.22 -16.16
C SER A 8 3.53 3.65 -15.48
N ARG A 9 4.46 4.52 -15.09
CA ARG A 9 5.75 4.19 -14.47
C ARG A 9 5.93 4.88 -13.11
N ALA A 10 4.86 4.99 -12.31
CA ALA A 10 4.91 5.47 -10.93
C ALA A 10 4.19 4.48 -10.01
N GLY A 11 4.70 4.22 -8.80
CA GLY A 11 4.18 3.20 -7.91
C GLY A 11 5.20 2.10 -7.58
N LEU A 12 4.78 1.09 -6.84
CA LEU A 12 5.68 0.13 -6.21
C LEU A 12 6.35 -0.82 -7.20
N LEU A 13 5.60 -1.34 -8.17
CA LEU A 13 6.09 -2.40 -9.05
C LEU A 13 6.73 -1.87 -10.35
N HIS A 14 6.24 -0.73 -10.84
CA HIS A 14 6.67 -0.18 -12.13
C HIS A 14 7.22 1.24 -12.04
N GLY A 15 7.27 1.83 -10.85
CA GLY A 15 7.78 3.18 -10.61
C GLY A 15 9.03 3.25 -9.75
N TRP A 16 9.33 4.46 -9.30
CA TRP A 16 10.49 4.76 -8.47
C TRP A 16 10.29 4.42 -6.99
N SER A 17 9.06 4.13 -6.55
CA SER A 17 8.80 3.67 -5.18
C SER A 17 9.43 2.31 -4.90
N GLY A 18 9.50 1.39 -5.88
CA GLY A 18 10.24 0.13 -5.75
C GLY A 18 11.74 0.34 -5.50
N PRO A 19 12.46 1.06 -6.38
CA PRO A 19 13.84 1.50 -6.14
C PRO A 19 14.02 2.28 -4.84
N ALA A 20 13.08 3.16 -4.47
CA ALA A 20 13.13 3.90 -3.22
C ALA A 20 13.12 2.97 -2.00
N LEU A 21 12.24 1.96 -1.98
CA LEU A 21 12.21 0.93 -0.96
C LEU A 21 13.51 0.13 -0.93
N PHE A 22 14.05 -0.24 -2.10
CA PHE A 22 15.34 -0.92 -2.18
C PHE A 22 16.48 -0.09 -1.57
N PHE A 23 16.58 1.20 -1.92
CA PHE A 23 17.58 2.10 -1.33
C PHE A 23 17.37 2.28 0.18
N LEU A 24 16.12 2.31 0.65
CA LEU A 24 15.83 2.33 2.07
C LEU A 24 16.33 1.06 2.77
N ARG A 25 16.14 -0.13 2.17
CA ARG A 25 16.69 -1.39 2.71
C ARG A 25 18.21 -1.40 2.72
N LEU A 26 18.88 -0.87 1.68
CA LEU A 26 20.33 -0.70 1.67
C LEU A 26 20.81 0.22 2.80
N HIS A 27 20.13 1.34 3.02
CA HIS A 27 20.42 2.21 4.16
C HIS A 27 20.29 1.46 5.49
N GLN A 28 19.23 0.68 5.68
CA GLN A 28 19.01 -0.08 6.92
C GLN A 28 20.07 -1.17 7.15
N ASP A 29 20.58 -1.80 6.08
CA ASP A 29 21.61 -2.83 6.18
C ASP A 29 23.04 -2.27 6.35
N THR A 30 23.33 -1.12 5.71
CA THR A 30 24.69 -0.55 5.66
C THR A 30 24.92 0.63 6.61
N GLY A 31 23.86 1.32 7.03
CA GLY A 31 23.93 2.60 7.75
C GLY A 31 24.30 3.82 6.90
N ASP A 32 24.61 3.66 5.60
CA ASP A 32 25.04 4.77 4.75
C ASP A 32 23.87 5.69 4.38
N ALA A 33 23.97 6.96 4.78
CA ALA A 33 22.97 8.00 4.54
C ALA A 33 22.82 8.38 3.06
N GLY A 34 23.81 8.06 2.21
CA GLY A 34 23.75 8.23 0.77
C GLY A 34 22.60 7.43 0.15
N TRP A 35 22.37 6.20 0.63
CA TRP A 35 21.24 5.37 0.21
C TRP A 35 19.89 5.98 0.63
N LEU A 36 19.79 6.49 1.86
CA LEU A 36 18.59 7.19 2.29
C LEU A 36 18.34 8.44 1.42
N GLY A 37 19.39 9.18 1.06
CA GLY A 37 19.36 10.25 0.05
C GLY A 37 18.74 9.82 -1.28
N LEU A 38 19.16 8.68 -1.81
CA LEU A 38 18.60 8.10 -3.04
C LEU A 38 17.13 7.68 -2.88
N ALA A 39 16.74 7.16 -1.71
CA ALA A 39 15.36 6.75 -1.44
C ALA A 39 14.37 7.91 -1.57
N VAL A 40 14.63 9.07 -0.93
CA VAL A 40 13.75 10.26 -1.09
C VAL A 40 13.74 10.76 -2.53
N ARG A 41 14.91 10.86 -3.18
CA ARG A 41 14.95 11.32 -4.58
C ARG A 41 14.13 10.42 -5.49
N ALA A 42 14.15 9.12 -5.27
CA ALA A 42 13.33 8.17 -6.00
C ALA A 42 11.84 8.37 -5.69
N ALA A 43 11.44 8.50 -4.42
CA ALA A 43 10.04 8.79 -4.07
C ALA A 43 9.51 10.10 -4.69
N HIS A 44 10.33 11.16 -4.71
CA HIS A 44 9.99 12.43 -5.35
C HIS A 44 9.72 12.30 -6.86
N ARG A 45 10.42 11.40 -7.57
CA ARG A 45 10.17 11.15 -8.99
C ARG A 45 8.79 10.55 -9.25
N ASP A 46 8.29 9.73 -8.35
CA ASP A 46 6.91 9.24 -8.44
C ASP A 46 5.91 10.34 -8.11
N LEU A 47 6.21 11.20 -7.12
CA LEU A 47 5.37 12.36 -6.82
C LEU A 47 5.28 13.37 -7.97
N ASP A 48 6.32 13.49 -8.80
CA ASP A 48 6.30 14.34 -10.01
C ASP A 48 5.30 13.84 -11.06
N LEU A 49 4.84 12.58 -10.93
CA LEU A 49 3.85 11.95 -11.80
C LEU A 49 2.45 11.91 -11.16
N CYS A 50 2.28 12.53 -9.99
CA CYS A 50 1.00 12.63 -9.31
C CYS A 50 0.26 13.93 -9.63
N ARG A 51 -1.07 13.85 -9.59
CA ARG A 51 -1.99 14.96 -9.76
C ARG A 51 -3.07 14.92 -8.68
N GLY A 52 -3.44 16.08 -8.16
CA GLY A 52 -4.55 16.22 -7.23
C GLY A 52 -5.90 15.95 -7.90
N SER A 53 -6.81 15.35 -7.14
CA SER A 53 -8.20 15.11 -7.51
C SER A 53 -9.15 16.02 -6.73
N GLU A 54 -10.37 16.23 -7.23
CA GLU A 54 -11.41 17.06 -6.58
C GLU A 54 -11.79 16.55 -5.18
N ASP A 55 -11.65 15.25 -4.96
CA ASP A 55 -11.90 14.63 -3.66
C ASP A 55 -10.77 14.91 -2.64
N GLY A 56 -9.70 15.62 -3.02
CA GLY A 56 -8.55 15.93 -2.18
C GLY A 56 -7.48 14.84 -2.13
N SER A 57 -7.63 13.76 -2.89
CA SER A 57 -6.58 12.74 -3.02
C SER A 57 -5.48 13.17 -3.98
N LEU A 58 -4.27 12.65 -3.76
CA LEU A 58 -3.16 12.77 -4.69
C LEU A 58 -2.95 11.42 -5.37
N GLN A 59 -3.13 11.38 -6.70
CA GLN A 59 -3.12 10.13 -7.48
C GLN A 59 -2.13 10.19 -8.63
N VAL A 60 -1.55 9.05 -8.99
CA VAL A 60 -0.70 8.98 -10.19
C VAL A 60 -1.52 9.27 -11.44
N ASP A 61 -1.04 10.17 -12.30
CA ASP A 61 -1.70 10.52 -13.56
C ASP A 61 -1.34 9.53 -14.68
N GLY A 62 -2.24 8.58 -14.93
CA GLY A 62 -2.14 7.60 -16.02
C GLY A 62 -2.46 8.17 -17.42
N GLY A 63 -2.73 9.48 -17.53
CA GLY A 63 -3.09 10.20 -18.75
C GLY A 63 -4.59 10.16 -19.08
N PHE A 64 -5.22 9.00 -18.96
CA PHE A 64 -6.68 8.84 -19.19
C PHE A 64 -7.46 8.53 -17.91
N ARG A 65 -6.76 8.23 -16.82
CA ARG A 65 -7.32 7.98 -15.49
C ARG A 65 -6.28 8.24 -14.41
N LEU A 66 -6.78 8.50 -13.20
CA LEU A 66 -5.97 8.51 -11.99
C LEU A 66 -5.78 7.08 -11.46
N LEU A 67 -4.61 6.80 -10.88
CA LEU A 67 -4.20 5.47 -10.45
C LEU A 67 -3.88 5.45 -8.95
N PRO A 68 -4.72 4.82 -8.12
CA PRO A 68 -4.51 4.75 -6.67
C PRO A 68 -3.79 3.47 -6.21
N TYR A 69 -3.44 2.58 -7.12
CA TYR A 69 -3.12 1.19 -6.81
C TYR A 69 -1.68 0.95 -6.29
N LEU A 70 -1.43 -0.29 -5.86
CA LEU A 70 -0.15 -0.70 -5.31
C LEU A 70 0.91 -0.84 -6.41
N ASP A 71 0.56 -1.47 -7.53
CA ASP A 71 1.45 -1.68 -8.68
C ASP A 71 1.91 -0.37 -9.32
N VAL A 72 0.94 0.35 -9.87
CA VAL A 72 1.06 1.65 -10.49
C VAL A 72 0.05 2.54 -9.78
N GLY A 73 0.53 3.42 -8.92
CA GLY A 73 -0.36 4.32 -8.19
C GLY A 73 0.11 4.76 -6.82
N SER A 74 -0.75 5.58 -6.22
CA SER A 74 -0.46 6.27 -4.95
C SER A 74 -0.37 5.36 -3.74
N ALA A 75 -1.04 4.21 -3.71
CA ALA A 75 -0.92 3.31 -2.58
C ALA A 75 0.52 2.80 -2.40
N GLY A 76 1.20 2.46 -3.51
CA GLY A 76 2.62 2.10 -3.48
C GLY A 76 3.51 3.24 -2.99
N ILE A 77 3.24 4.46 -3.44
CA ILE A 77 3.98 5.67 -3.04
C ILE A 77 3.76 5.95 -1.54
N ALA A 78 2.53 5.86 -1.06
CA ALA A 78 2.17 6.12 0.35
C ALA A 78 2.90 5.18 1.30
N LEU A 79 2.97 3.88 0.97
CA LEU A 79 3.67 2.88 1.79
C LEU A 79 5.15 3.22 1.93
N VAL A 80 5.82 3.54 0.83
CA VAL A 80 7.26 3.81 0.82
C VAL A 80 7.57 5.18 1.42
N ALA A 81 6.76 6.20 1.14
CA ALA A 81 6.89 7.52 1.75
C ALA A 81 6.77 7.43 3.29
N SER A 82 5.80 6.66 3.79
CA SER A 82 5.65 6.43 5.22
C SER A 82 6.89 5.76 5.85
N GLU A 83 7.53 4.79 5.18
CA GLU A 83 8.75 4.18 5.72
C GLU A 83 9.94 5.14 5.70
N ILE A 84 10.08 5.93 4.62
CA ILE A 84 11.17 6.91 4.53
C ILE A 84 11.08 7.93 5.66
N LEU A 85 9.87 8.39 5.99
CA LEU A 85 9.62 9.38 7.04
C LEU A 85 9.94 8.88 8.45
N GLU A 86 10.01 7.57 8.68
CA GLU A 86 10.50 7.00 9.95
C GLU A 86 12.02 7.22 10.14
N HIS A 87 12.75 7.48 9.05
CA HIS A 87 14.21 7.63 9.06
C HIS A 87 14.68 9.05 8.76
N ARG A 88 13.93 9.82 7.97
CA ARG A 88 14.27 11.21 7.65
C ARG A 88 13.02 12.03 7.35
N ALA A 89 12.90 13.15 8.06
CA ALA A 89 11.95 14.21 7.74
C ALA A 89 12.19 14.75 6.31
N ASP A 90 11.12 14.83 5.53
CA ASP A 90 11.12 15.42 4.20
C ASP A 90 9.80 16.15 3.99
N ALA A 91 9.85 17.48 3.89
CA ALA A 91 8.66 18.33 3.88
C ALA A 91 7.67 17.95 2.76
N ARG A 92 8.19 17.57 1.58
CA ARG A 92 7.33 17.19 0.45
C ARG A 92 6.62 15.86 0.72
N LEU A 93 7.31 14.86 1.29
CA LEU A 93 6.67 13.60 1.69
C LEU A 93 5.66 13.82 2.82
N GLU A 94 5.99 14.63 3.83
CA GLU A 94 5.09 14.95 4.95
C GLU A 94 3.81 15.64 4.46
N GLU A 95 3.95 16.63 3.58
CA GLU A 95 2.82 17.38 3.00
C GLU A 95 1.93 16.49 2.12
N THR A 96 2.53 15.61 1.31
CA THR A 96 1.78 14.81 0.32
C THR A 96 1.19 13.51 0.87
N LEU A 97 1.78 12.93 1.93
CA LEU A 97 1.35 11.64 2.47
C LEU A 97 -0.14 11.58 2.82
N PRO A 98 -0.77 12.57 3.50
CA PRO A 98 -2.20 12.53 3.78
C PRO A 98 -3.07 12.40 2.53
N ALA A 99 -2.72 13.10 1.44
CA ALA A 99 -3.44 13.06 0.18
C ALA A 99 -3.21 11.73 -0.58
N LEU A 100 -2.01 11.15 -0.47
CA LEU A 100 -1.73 9.80 -1.00
C LEU A 100 -2.51 8.72 -0.25
N VAL A 101 -2.60 8.81 1.08
CA VAL A 101 -3.43 7.88 1.89
C VAL A 101 -4.88 7.95 1.44
N ARG A 102 -5.40 9.17 1.25
CA ARG A 102 -6.78 9.39 0.81
C ARG A 102 -7.10 8.74 -0.54
N ALA A 103 -6.12 8.62 -1.43
CA ALA A 103 -6.28 7.91 -2.70
C ALA A 103 -6.64 6.43 -2.52
N ALA A 104 -6.30 5.83 -1.37
CA ALA A 104 -6.62 4.45 -1.05
C ALA A 104 -8.00 4.28 -0.39
N GLU A 105 -8.82 5.33 -0.29
CA GLU A 105 -10.13 5.27 0.37
C GLU A 105 -11.38 5.18 -0.54
N PRO A 106 -11.29 4.87 -1.86
CA PRO A 106 -12.43 5.01 -2.76
C PRO A 106 -13.58 4.08 -2.40
N GLU A 107 -14.80 4.56 -2.63
CA GLU A 107 -16.03 3.82 -2.42
C GLU A 107 -16.05 2.54 -3.28
N PHE A 108 -15.78 2.77 -4.56
CA PHE A 108 -15.89 1.81 -5.65
C PHE A 108 -14.50 1.47 -6.19
N THR A 109 -14.27 0.18 -6.41
CA THR A 109 -13.07 -0.36 -7.04
C THR A 109 -13.54 -1.50 -7.92
N ILE A 110 -13.12 -1.52 -9.18
CA ILE A 110 -13.57 -2.54 -10.15
C ILE A 110 -13.01 -3.90 -9.78
N GLU A 111 -11.72 -3.92 -9.47
CA GLU A 111 -10.94 -5.13 -9.30
C GLU A 111 -10.78 -5.50 -7.82
N PRO A 112 -10.83 -6.79 -7.44
CA PRO A 112 -10.71 -7.21 -6.04
C PRO A 112 -9.27 -7.31 -5.53
N HIS A 113 -8.29 -7.37 -6.42
CA HIS A 113 -6.99 -7.97 -6.14
C HIS A 113 -5.94 -7.07 -5.50
N LEU A 114 -4.80 -7.68 -5.16
CA LEU A 114 -3.77 -7.08 -4.32
C LEU A 114 -3.00 -5.97 -5.04
N PHE A 115 -2.63 -6.15 -6.30
CA PHE A 115 -1.78 -5.18 -6.97
C PHE A 115 -2.55 -4.01 -7.58
N SER A 116 -3.72 -4.27 -8.16
CA SER A 116 -4.49 -3.25 -8.90
C SER A 116 -5.96 -3.18 -8.47
N GLY A 117 -6.25 -3.45 -7.20
CA GLY A 117 -7.63 -3.57 -6.72
C GLY A 117 -7.84 -3.32 -5.23
N ARG A 118 -9.07 -3.66 -4.78
CA ARG A 118 -9.59 -3.37 -3.43
C ARG A 118 -8.71 -3.95 -2.33
N ALA A 119 -8.20 -5.17 -2.50
CA ALA A 119 -7.33 -5.81 -1.52
C ALA A 119 -6.02 -5.03 -1.33
N GLY A 120 -5.44 -4.48 -2.40
CA GLY A 120 -4.24 -3.63 -2.31
C GLY A 120 -4.46 -2.35 -1.50
N LEU A 121 -5.59 -1.70 -1.74
CA LEU A 121 -5.99 -0.49 -1.02
C LEU A 121 -6.23 -0.78 0.47
N LEU A 122 -6.93 -1.88 0.76
CA LEU A 122 -7.14 -2.38 2.12
C LEU A 122 -5.82 -2.65 2.85
N ALA A 123 -4.93 -3.42 2.23
CA ALA A 123 -3.63 -3.77 2.80
C ALA A 123 -2.78 -2.52 3.08
N THR A 124 -2.81 -1.56 2.16
CA THR A 124 -2.10 -0.28 2.29
C THR A 124 -2.60 0.51 3.50
N LEU A 125 -3.92 0.72 3.60
CA LEU A 125 -4.51 1.44 4.73
C LEU A 125 -4.25 0.75 6.06
N ALA A 126 -4.35 -0.58 6.10
CA ALA A 126 -4.07 -1.37 7.29
C ALA A 126 -2.61 -1.24 7.74
N ALA A 127 -1.66 -1.34 6.82
CA ALA A 127 -0.23 -1.19 7.12
C ALA A 127 0.09 0.21 7.66
N LEU A 128 -0.45 1.26 7.03
CA LEU A 128 -0.26 2.65 7.49
C LEU A 128 -0.92 2.89 8.86
N ARG A 129 -2.09 2.30 9.13
CA ARG A 129 -2.74 2.34 10.44
C ARG A 129 -1.88 1.69 11.52
N ALA A 130 -1.34 0.49 11.25
CA ALA A 130 -0.53 -0.26 12.19
C ALA A 130 0.78 0.48 12.54
N ARG A 131 1.45 1.09 11.56
CA ARG A 131 2.67 1.90 11.79
C ARG A 131 2.39 3.10 12.70
N ARG A 132 1.30 3.82 12.48
CA ARG A 132 0.89 4.94 13.36
C ARG A 132 0.59 4.49 14.79
N ALA A 133 0.06 3.29 14.97
CA ALA A 133 -0.20 2.74 16.30
C ALA A 133 1.09 2.27 17.02
N GLY A 134 2.11 1.80 16.29
CA GLY A 134 3.37 1.30 16.84
C GLY A 134 4.37 2.38 17.29
N GLY A 135 4.27 3.61 16.80
CA GLY A 135 5.18 4.73 17.11
C GLY A 135 4.94 5.44 18.44
N GLY A 136 4.69 4.70 19.54
CA GLY A 136 4.14 5.22 20.79
C GLY A 136 4.83 6.46 21.43
N SER A 137 3.98 7.34 21.95
CA SER A 137 4.18 8.43 22.96
C SER A 137 5.08 9.61 22.61
N GLY A 138 4.45 10.70 22.15
CA GLY A 138 5.09 12.01 22.07
C GLY A 138 4.18 13.21 21.83
N ASP A 139 2.84 13.11 21.83
CA ASP A 139 1.96 14.24 22.13
C ASP A 139 0.51 13.77 22.37
N ALA A 140 0.07 13.77 23.63
CA ALA A 140 -1.34 13.70 23.99
C ALA A 140 -1.92 15.12 24.16
N GLY A 141 -1.49 16.05 23.32
CA GLY A 141 -1.74 17.49 23.44
C GLY A 141 -1.84 18.20 22.08
N GLY A 142 -2.77 17.79 21.22
CA GLY A 142 -3.25 18.68 20.15
C GLY A 142 -3.76 18.00 18.88
N GLY A 143 -5.08 17.82 18.75
CA GLY A 143 -5.77 17.83 17.44
C GLY A 143 -5.65 16.64 16.48
N GLY A 144 -4.96 15.54 16.80
CA GLY A 144 -4.63 14.47 15.84
C GLY A 144 -5.58 13.26 15.70
N GLY A 145 -6.69 13.19 16.45
CA GLY A 145 -7.55 11.99 16.51
C GLY A 145 -8.33 11.64 15.23
N GLY A 146 -8.60 12.62 14.37
CA GLY A 146 -9.48 12.44 13.21
C GLY A 146 -8.89 11.60 12.07
N GLY A 147 -7.57 11.61 11.89
CA GLY A 147 -6.90 10.92 10.78
C GLY A 147 -6.83 9.39 10.96
N THR A 148 -6.57 8.92 12.17
CA THR A 148 -6.56 7.49 12.50
C THR A 148 -7.97 6.89 12.43
N ASP A 149 -8.97 7.66 12.86
CA ASP A 149 -10.38 7.32 12.77
C ASP A 149 -10.87 7.27 11.30
N ALA A 150 -10.41 8.18 10.44
CA ALA A 150 -10.69 8.14 8.99
C ALA A 150 -10.12 6.89 8.30
N ILE A 151 -8.84 6.55 8.54
CA ILE A 151 -8.25 5.31 8.00
C ILE A 151 -9.00 4.08 8.52
N GLY A 152 -9.37 4.07 9.81
CA GLY A 152 -10.17 3.00 10.40
C GLY A 152 -11.47 2.77 9.66
N ARG A 153 -12.27 3.84 9.43
CA ARG A 153 -13.50 3.76 8.64
C ARG A 153 -13.27 3.29 7.20
N ALA A 154 -12.15 3.68 6.59
CA ALA A 154 -11.79 3.22 5.25
C ALA A 154 -11.47 1.73 5.22
N VAL A 155 -10.70 1.22 6.17
CA VAL A 155 -10.43 -0.22 6.34
C VAL A 155 -11.74 -1.00 6.50
N GLU A 156 -12.62 -0.58 7.40
CA GLU A 156 -13.93 -1.23 7.60
C GLU A 156 -14.77 -1.24 6.32
N ARG A 157 -14.76 -0.13 5.57
CA ARG A 157 -15.48 -0.03 4.29
C ARG A 157 -14.92 -0.97 3.24
N HIS A 158 -13.60 -1.11 3.14
CA HIS A 158 -13.00 -2.07 2.21
C HIS A 158 -13.31 -3.52 2.60
N LEU A 159 -13.20 -3.86 3.90
CA LEU A 159 -13.58 -5.18 4.43
C LEU A 159 -15.03 -5.50 4.10
N ALA A 160 -15.94 -4.59 4.47
CA ALA A 160 -17.36 -4.74 4.24
C ALA A 160 -17.68 -4.92 2.76
N ARG A 161 -16.93 -4.30 1.83
CA ARG A 161 -17.21 -4.32 0.38
C ARG A 161 -16.47 -5.39 -0.42
N LEU A 162 -15.62 -6.20 0.22
CA LEU A 162 -15.02 -7.36 -0.46
C LEU A 162 -16.10 -8.30 -1.02
N HIS A 163 -17.26 -8.40 -0.37
CA HIS A 163 -18.37 -9.24 -0.85
C HIS A 163 -18.90 -8.86 -2.24
N TRP A 164 -18.68 -7.62 -2.71
CA TRP A 164 -19.06 -7.21 -4.07
C TRP A 164 -18.34 -8.01 -5.16
N HIS A 165 -17.21 -8.63 -4.82
CA HIS A 165 -16.39 -9.41 -5.73
C HIS A 165 -16.37 -10.91 -5.39
N ALA A 166 -17.05 -11.33 -4.32
CA ALA A 166 -17.00 -12.70 -3.83
C ALA A 166 -17.95 -13.61 -4.63
N LEU A 167 -17.40 -14.68 -5.19
CA LEU A 167 -18.14 -15.70 -5.94
C LEU A 167 -18.08 -17.03 -5.20
N SER A 168 -19.13 -17.84 -5.31
CA SER A 168 -19.09 -19.23 -4.85
C SER A 168 -18.47 -20.11 -5.92
N TYR A 169 -17.38 -20.80 -5.58
CA TYR A 169 -16.75 -21.80 -6.43
C TYR A 169 -16.50 -23.06 -5.61
N ARG A 170 -17.18 -24.17 -5.98
CA ARG A 170 -17.10 -25.46 -5.26
C ARG A 170 -17.38 -25.34 -3.75
N GLY A 171 -18.38 -24.51 -3.40
CA GLY A 171 -18.75 -24.27 -2.00
C GLY A 171 -17.77 -23.40 -1.21
N GLN A 172 -16.74 -22.84 -1.86
CA GLN A 172 -15.75 -21.95 -1.26
C GLN A 172 -15.85 -20.54 -1.87
N ILE A 173 -15.30 -19.55 -1.17
CA ILE A 173 -15.21 -18.17 -1.68
C ILE A 173 -14.07 -18.09 -2.69
N ALA A 174 -14.35 -17.52 -3.85
CA ALA A 174 -13.38 -17.24 -4.89
C ALA A 174 -13.53 -15.81 -5.41
N PHE A 175 -12.42 -15.20 -5.76
CA PHE A 175 -12.37 -13.88 -6.36
C PHE A 175 -11.95 -13.99 -7.84
N PRO A 176 -12.57 -13.19 -8.72
CA PRO A 176 -12.12 -13.09 -10.09
C PRO A 176 -10.78 -12.34 -10.15
N GLY A 177 -9.92 -12.75 -11.09
CA GLY A 177 -8.63 -12.13 -11.37
C GLY A 177 -8.75 -10.92 -12.29
N GLU A 178 -7.65 -10.65 -13.01
CA GLU A 178 -7.54 -9.50 -13.90
C GLU A 178 -8.73 -9.36 -14.88
N GLN A 179 -9.25 -8.13 -14.99
CA GLN A 179 -10.40 -7.78 -15.83
C GLN A 179 -11.67 -8.56 -15.50
N LEU A 180 -11.73 -9.16 -14.32
CA LEU A 180 -12.82 -9.99 -13.83
C LEU A 180 -13.19 -11.18 -14.76
N ARG A 181 -12.28 -11.61 -15.65
CA ARG A 181 -12.60 -12.57 -16.73
C ARG A 181 -12.67 -14.03 -16.28
N ARG A 182 -11.92 -14.39 -15.24
CA ARG A 182 -11.82 -15.76 -14.71
C ARG A 182 -11.46 -15.72 -13.23
N LEU A 183 -11.76 -16.79 -12.50
CA LEU A 183 -11.29 -16.95 -11.11
C LEU A 183 -9.76 -17.03 -11.06
N SER A 184 -9.16 -16.45 -10.02
CA SER A 184 -7.73 -16.56 -9.75
C SER A 184 -7.47 -16.92 -8.29
N MET A 185 -6.44 -17.72 -8.06
CA MET A 185 -5.97 -18.12 -6.74
C MET A 185 -4.55 -17.61 -6.44
N ASP A 186 -3.94 -16.88 -7.37
CA ASP A 186 -2.57 -16.38 -7.21
C ASP A 186 -2.48 -15.15 -6.29
N LEU A 187 -1.26 -14.72 -5.97
CA LEU A 187 -0.98 -13.60 -5.07
C LEU A 187 -1.32 -12.25 -5.71
N ALA A 188 -1.07 -12.08 -7.00
CA ALA A 188 -1.17 -10.80 -7.68
C ALA A 188 -2.63 -10.40 -7.92
N THR A 189 -3.41 -11.35 -8.40
CA THR A 189 -4.74 -11.18 -8.97
C THR A 189 -5.81 -11.99 -8.25
N GLY A 190 -5.45 -12.94 -7.38
CA GLY A 190 -6.38 -13.93 -6.85
C GLY A 190 -6.55 -13.96 -5.34
N ASN A 191 -7.16 -15.05 -4.87
CA ASN A 191 -7.48 -15.28 -3.46
C ASN A 191 -6.27 -15.13 -2.52
N ALA A 192 -5.07 -15.57 -2.92
CA ALA A 192 -3.90 -15.45 -2.04
C ALA A 192 -3.57 -13.99 -1.73
N GLY A 193 -3.73 -13.08 -2.70
CA GLY A 193 -3.57 -11.64 -2.47
C GLY A 193 -4.64 -11.05 -1.55
N VAL A 194 -5.89 -11.50 -1.71
CA VAL A 194 -6.99 -11.09 -0.82
C VAL A 194 -6.74 -11.55 0.62
N LEU A 195 -6.25 -12.77 0.81
CA LEU A 195 -5.90 -13.29 2.15
C LEU A 195 -4.79 -12.48 2.81
N LEU A 196 -3.78 -12.04 2.06
CA LEU A 196 -2.73 -11.16 2.59
C LEU A 196 -3.29 -9.81 3.05
N ALA A 197 -4.22 -9.22 2.28
CA ALA A 197 -4.88 -7.98 2.67
C ALA A 197 -5.76 -8.15 3.92
N LEU A 198 -6.47 -9.28 4.05
CA LEU A 198 -7.23 -9.61 5.25
C LEU A 198 -6.31 -9.78 6.46
N GLY A 199 -5.18 -10.49 6.33
CA GLY A 199 -4.20 -10.62 7.41
C GLY A 199 -3.60 -9.27 7.83
N ALA A 200 -3.35 -8.37 6.87
CA ALA A 200 -2.91 -7.00 7.19
C ALA A 200 -3.94 -6.26 8.04
N ALA A 201 -5.22 -6.34 7.65
CA ALA A 201 -6.31 -5.60 8.28
C ALA A 201 -6.79 -6.18 9.62
N LEU A 202 -6.84 -7.52 9.73
CA LEU A 202 -7.43 -8.21 10.87
C LEU A 202 -6.37 -8.66 11.90
N ASP A 203 -5.21 -9.12 11.43
CA ASP A 203 -4.13 -9.62 12.29
C ASP A 203 -3.09 -8.54 12.59
N GLY A 204 -3.24 -7.33 12.04
CA GLY A 204 -2.33 -6.22 12.25
C GLY A 204 -0.92 -6.47 11.71
N ARG A 205 -0.80 -7.19 10.58
CA ARG A 205 0.48 -7.54 9.93
C ARG A 205 0.83 -6.51 8.84
N PRO A 206 1.54 -5.41 9.16
CA PRO A 206 1.83 -4.35 8.18
C PRO A 206 2.74 -4.81 7.03
N ASP A 207 3.45 -5.93 7.21
CA ASP A 207 4.40 -6.55 6.30
C ASP A 207 3.75 -7.64 5.42
N PHE A 208 2.58 -7.34 4.86
CA PHE A 208 1.80 -8.28 4.05
C PHE A 208 2.52 -8.76 2.77
N LEU A 209 3.61 -8.11 2.37
CA LEU A 209 4.56 -8.59 1.36
C LEU A 209 5.96 -8.72 1.98
N PRO A 210 6.73 -9.78 1.65
CA PRO A 210 8.01 -10.05 2.32
C PRO A 210 9.03 -8.90 2.28
N PHE A 211 9.02 -8.10 1.21
CA PHE A 211 9.95 -6.97 1.06
C PHE A 211 9.50 -5.69 1.81
N LEU A 212 8.25 -5.66 2.29
CA LEU A 212 7.75 -4.61 3.19
C LEU A 212 8.16 -4.86 4.65
N ALA A 213 8.61 -6.07 4.98
CA ALA A 213 9.26 -6.34 6.25
C ALA A 213 10.63 -5.65 6.31
N GLY A 214 10.92 -4.96 7.42
CA GLY A 214 12.27 -4.47 7.70
C GLY A 214 13.27 -5.62 7.89
N PRO A 215 14.58 -5.39 7.78
CA PRO A 215 15.61 -6.44 7.87
C PRO A 215 15.54 -7.28 9.15
N ALA A 216 15.14 -6.67 10.28
CA ALA A 216 14.96 -7.36 11.56
C ALA A 216 13.79 -8.38 11.53
N ALA A 217 12.67 -8.01 10.92
CA ALA A 217 11.51 -8.90 10.78
C ALA A 217 11.78 -10.01 9.74
N ALA A 218 12.50 -9.70 8.67
CA ALA A 218 12.88 -10.69 7.65
C ALA A 218 13.86 -11.77 8.17
N ARG A 219 14.65 -11.45 9.20
CA ARG A 219 15.59 -12.38 9.86
C ARG A 219 14.97 -13.16 11.02
N ALA A 220 13.73 -12.84 11.44
CA ALA A 220 13.07 -13.56 12.52
C ALA A 220 12.78 -15.02 12.10
N PRO A 221 13.05 -16.01 12.97
CA PRO A 221 12.69 -17.39 12.67
C PRO A 221 11.19 -17.49 12.44
N ARG A 222 10.78 -18.14 11.35
CA ARG A 222 9.35 -18.39 11.11
C ARG A 222 8.82 -19.21 12.27
N PRO A 223 7.61 -18.91 12.80
CA PRO A 223 6.99 -19.78 13.79
C PRO A 223 6.91 -21.19 13.18
N THR A 224 7.62 -22.11 13.81
CA THR A 224 7.52 -23.54 13.50
C THR A 224 6.11 -23.96 13.86
N ASP A 225 5.35 -24.44 12.88
CA ASP A 225 4.03 -25.02 13.09
C ASP A 225 4.15 -26.19 14.08
N PRO A 226 3.68 -26.06 15.33
CA PRO A 226 3.77 -27.13 16.30
C PRO A 226 2.61 -28.09 16.07
N GLY A 227 2.63 -28.81 14.96
CA GLY A 227 1.69 -29.90 14.73
C GLY A 227 1.09 -29.92 13.34
N ARG A 228 1.77 -30.62 12.43
CA ARG A 228 1.07 -31.44 11.46
C ARG A 228 1.32 -32.91 11.84
N PRO A 229 0.28 -33.70 12.13
CA PRO A 229 0.44 -35.14 12.35
C PRO A 229 0.99 -35.85 11.10
#